data_AF-A0A2H3BEP0-F1
#
_entry.id   AF-A0A2H3BEP0-F1
#
_cell.length_a   1.000
_cell.length_b   1.000
_cell.length_c   1.000
_cell.angle_alpha   90.00
_cell.angle_beta   90.00
_cell.angle_gamma   90.00
#
_symmetry.space_group_name_H-M   'P 1'
#
loop_
_entity.id
_entity.type
_entity.pdbx_description
1 polymer ?
#
loop_
_entity_poly.entity_id
_entity_poly.type
_entity_poly.pdbx_seq_one_letter_code
_entity_poly.pdbx_strand_id
1 'polypeptide(L)'
;MSLLSFTVLQSLFISALCLSFSAYLYTFISYCRSMGTKTVLTIMKQECWLFVRCPQELAKTAAKARPPIPRRKVFISPPPGHLRVLFYTSPRYVACNRDPCIEVDFPLTSSGDLDMEKVHETLGLESCSIIGPSGRVICEGINFQLIYYHALSDLCDSNGCLKVTEPYVSDSVRIQRNIRLAMLSLPRSITLLLCAIGGILYDLTLPAIITADNVLKEIGPLQDIPKSII
;
A
#
# COMPACT_ATOMS: atom_id res chain seq x y z
N MET A 1 0.37 -33.15 31.35
CA MET A 1 1.26 -32.00 31.09
C MET A 1 0.58 -30.76 31.64
N SER A 2 1.27 -29.98 32.49
CA SER A 2 0.66 -28.81 33.16
C SER A 2 0.47 -27.66 32.16
N LEU A 3 -0.58 -26.86 32.31
CA LEU A 3 -0.83 -25.66 31.49
C LEU A 3 0.40 -24.73 31.40
N LEU A 4 1.21 -24.69 32.46
CA LEU A 4 2.47 -23.95 32.53
C LEU A 4 3.53 -24.44 31.53
N SER A 5 3.60 -25.75 31.28
CA SER A 5 4.56 -26.31 30.32
C SER A 5 4.20 -25.96 28.86
N PHE A 6 2.90 -25.84 28.57
CA PHE A 6 2.41 -25.47 27.25
C PHE A 6 2.62 -23.98 26.94
N THR A 7 2.34 -23.09 27.91
CA THR A 7 2.56 -21.64 27.73
C THR A 7 4.04 -21.28 27.60
N VAL A 8 4.92 -21.96 28.34
CA VAL A 8 6.37 -21.78 28.22
C VAL A 8 6.89 -22.25 26.86
N LEU A 9 6.41 -23.40 26.36
CA LEU A 9 6.79 -23.90 25.03
C LEU A 9 6.34 -22.97 23.91
N GLN A 10 5.12 -22.43 24.03
CA GLN A 10 4.56 -21.48 23.07
C GLN A 10 5.32 -20.14 23.09
N SER A 11 5.71 -19.66 24.27
CA SER A 11 6.58 -18.50 24.43
C SER A 11 7.93 -18.70 23.75
N LEU A 12 8.60 -19.83 23.99
CA LEU A 12 9.89 -20.15 23.38
C LEU A 12 9.80 -20.24 21.86
N PHE A 13 8.73 -20.83 21.34
CA PHE A 13 8.49 -20.92 19.89
C PHE A 13 8.30 -19.54 19.25
N ILE A 14 7.51 -18.66 19.88
CA ILE A 14 7.32 -17.28 19.41
C ILE A 14 8.65 -16.51 19.46
N SER A 15 9.42 -16.63 20.55
CA SER A 15 10.73 -15.99 20.68
C SER A 15 11.72 -16.50 19.62
N ALA A 16 11.73 -17.80 19.32
CA ALA A 16 12.56 -18.40 18.28
C ALA A 16 12.17 -17.88 16.88
N LEU A 17 10.88 -17.77 16.59
CA LEU A 17 10.37 -17.15 15.36
C LEU A 17 10.82 -15.68 15.25
N CYS A 18 10.66 -14.88 16.30
CA CYS A 18 11.12 -13.50 16.31
C CYS A 18 12.63 -13.35 16.09
N LEU A 19 13.45 -14.22 16.69
CA LEU A 19 14.90 -14.23 16.51
C LEU A 19 15.30 -14.64 15.08
N SER A 20 14.67 -15.67 14.52
CA SER A 20 14.91 -16.09 13.13
C SER A 20 14.53 -15.00 12.13
N PHE A 21 13.39 -14.33 12.34
CA PHE A 21 12.97 -13.20 11.52
C PHE A 21 13.94 -12.02 11.63
N SER A 22 14.43 -11.71 12.84
CA SER A 22 15.41 -10.65 13.08
C SER A 22 16.76 -10.95 12.42
N ALA A 23 17.23 -12.20 12.47
CA ALA A 23 18.45 -12.64 11.80
C ALA A 23 18.31 -12.56 10.28
N TYR A 24 17.17 -12.98 9.72
CA TYR A 24 16.86 -12.82 8.31
C TYR A 24 16.85 -11.34 7.90
N LEU A 25 16.20 -10.48 8.68
CA LEU A 25 16.14 -9.04 8.45
C LEU A 25 17.54 -8.43 8.45
N TYR A 26 18.41 -8.84 9.39
CA TYR A 26 19.79 -8.37 9.48
C TYR A 26 20.61 -8.78 8.24
N THR A 27 20.52 -10.04 7.82
CA THR A 27 21.20 -10.53 6.62
C THR A 27 20.71 -9.81 5.36
N PHE A 28 19.40 -9.62 5.26
CA PHE A 28 18.78 -8.85 4.19
C PHE A 28 19.25 -7.39 4.15
N ILE A 29 19.32 -6.72 5.30
CA ILE A 29 19.84 -5.35 5.42
C ILE A 29 21.33 -5.30 5.04
N SER A 30 22.13 -6.29 5.46
CA SER A 30 23.55 -6.40 5.10
C SER A 30 23.74 -6.57 3.59
N TYR A 31 22.93 -7.44 2.98
CA TYR A 31 22.90 -7.63 1.52
C TYR A 31 22.49 -6.35 0.78
N CYS A 32 21.46 -5.65 1.26
CA CYS A 32 21.04 -4.35 0.72
C CYS A 32 22.14 -3.28 0.80
N ARG A 33 22.96 -3.30 1.85
CA ARG A 33 24.11 -2.39 2.00
C ARG A 33 25.24 -2.72 1.03
N SER A 34 25.49 -4.00 0.76
CA SER A 34 26.58 -4.46 -0.11
C SER A 34 26.33 -4.19 -1.61
N MET A 35 25.11 -4.41 -2.10
CA MET A 35 24.77 -4.19 -3.52
C MET A 35 24.39 -2.75 -3.87
N GLY A 36 24.29 -1.87 -2.86
CA GLY A 36 23.71 -0.55 -3.00
C GLY A 36 22.17 -0.62 -3.00
N THR A 37 21.55 0.17 -2.13
CA THR A 37 20.10 0.13 -1.90
C THR A 37 19.28 0.36 -3.18
N LYS A 38 19.79 1.17 -4.12
CA LYS A 38 19.13 1.41 -5.42
C LYS A 38 19.06 0.15 -6.28
N THR A 39 20.17 -0.58 -6.43
CA THR A 39 20.24 -1.80 -7.26
C THR A 39 19.36 -2.90 -6.70
N VAL A 40 19.38 -3.09 -5.38
CA VAL A 40 18.50 -4.06 -4.70
C VAL A 40 17.04 -3.66 -4.85
N LEU A 41 16.71 -2.36 -4.71
CA LEU A 41 15.36 -1.87 -4.97
C LEU A 41 14.92 -2.10 -6.42
N THR A 42 15.81 -1.92 -7.40
CA THR A 42 15.49 -2.15 -8.81
C THR A 42 15.23 -3.64 -9.07
N ILE A 43 16.11 -4.53 -8.61
CA ILE A 43 15.94 -5.99 -8.76
C ILE A 43 14.67 -6.44 -8.04
N MET A 44 14.43 -5.95 -6.82
CA MET A 44 13.21 -6.26 -6.07
C MET A 44 11.96 -5.67 -6.74
N LYS A 45 12.03 -4.52 -7.40
CA LYS A 45 10.88 -3.98 -8.15
C LYS A 45 10.59 -4.78 -9.42
N GLN A 46 11.63 -5.28 -10.10
CA GLN A 46 11.51 -6.04 -11.33
C GLN A 46 11.01 -7.48 -11.07
N GLU A 47 11.46 -8.11 -9.98
CA GLU A 47 11.17 -9.53 -9.68
C GLU A 47 10.16 -9.73 -8.52
N CYS A 48 9.98 -8.71 -7.66
CA CYS A 48 9.18 -8.83 -6.43
C CYS A 48 8.06 -7.76 -6.35
N TRP A 49 6.92 -8.15 -6.90
CA TRP A 49 5.65 -7.43 -6.87
C TRP A 49 5.11 -7.14 -5.46
N LEU A 50 5.69 -7.76 -4.43
CA LEU A 50 5.42 -7.43 -3.03
C LEU A 50 5.78 -5.97 -2.68
N PHE A 51 6.75 -5.37 -3.37
CA PHE A 51 7.23 -4.01 -3.07
C PHE A 51 6.69 -2.94 -4.03
N VAL A 52 6.07 -3.36 -5.12
CA VAL A 52 5.41 -2.48 -6.10
C VAL A 52 3.99 -2.18 -5.64
N ARG A 53 3.56 -0.91 -5.72
CA ARG A 53 2.17 -0.55 -5.38
C ARG A 53 1.25 -1.20 -6.39
N CYS A 54 0.26 -1.97 -5.94
CA CYS A 54 -0.71 -2.57 -6.84
C CYS A 54 -1.77 -1.54 -7.30
N PRO A 55 -2.47 -1.79 -8.42
CA PRO A 55 -3.55 -0.91 -8.89
C PRO A 55 -4.62 -0.64 -7.83
N GLN A 56 -4.89 -1.61 -6.94
CA GLN A 56 -5.84 -1.46 -5.85
C GLN A 56 -5.39 -0.43 -4.79
N GLU A 57 -4.09 -0.35 -4.49
CA GLU A 57 -3.53 0.69 -3.61
C GLU A 57 -3.65 2.07 -4.23
N LEU A 58 -3.31 2.16 -5.53
CA LEU A 58 -3.37 3.40 -6.29
C LEU A 58 -4.80 3.91 -6.41
N ALA A 59 -5.76 3.03 -6.74
CA ALA A 59 -7.17 3.37 -6.82
C ALA A 59 -7.74 3.86 -5.47
N LYS A 60 -7.36 3.23 -4.34
CA LYS A 60 -7.74 3.69 -2.99
C LYS A 60 -7.16 5.07 -2.68
N THR A 61 -5.93 5.33 -3.10
CA THR A 61 -5.26 6.63 -2.90
C THR A 61 -5.92 7.72 -3.75
N ALA A 62 -6.18 7.42 -5.02
CA ALA A 62 -6.90 8.30 -5.94
C ALA A 62 -8.31 8.60 -5.43
N ALA A 63 -9.03 7.61 -4.90
CA ALA A 63 -10.36 7.81 -4.32
C ALA A 63 -10.36 8.76 -3.12
N LYS A 64 -9.33 8.70 -2.26
CA LYS A 64 -9.17 9.62 -1.11
C LYS A 64 -8.82 11.05 -1.53
N ALA A 65 -8.11 11.21 -2.65
CA ALA A 65 -7.74 12.51 -3.18
C ALA A 65 -8.89 13.21 -3.94
N ARG A 66 -9.95 12.48 -4.29
CA ARG A 66 -11.11 13.05 -4.99
C ARG A 66 -11.92 13.96 -4.06
N PRO A 67 -12.32 15.17 -4.51
CA PRO A 67 -13.15 16.05 -3.73
C PRO A 67 -14.54 15.44 -3.48
N PRO A 68 -15.19 15.74 -2.33
CA PRO A 68 -16.41 15.06 -1.86
C PRO A 68 -17.68 15.31 -2.70
N ILE A 69 -17.67 16.25 -3.64
CA ILE A 69 -18.84 16.57 -4.47
C ILE A 69 -18.43 16.48 -5.95
N PRO A 70 -18.99 15.54 -6.74
CA PRO A 70 -18.79 15.54 -8.17
C PRO A 70 -19.66 16.66 -8.78
N ARG A 71 -19.14 17.89 -8.81
CA ARG A 71 -19.57 18.81 -9.88
C ARG A 71 -19.23 18.11 -11.19
N ARG A 72 -20.15 18.12 -12.17
CA ARG A 72 -19.99 17.55 -13.53
C ARG A 72 -18.52 17.43 -13.86
N LYS A 73 -18.01 16.21 -14.09
CA LYS A 73 -16.61 15.99 -14.46
C LYS A 73 -16.31 16.83 -15.70
N VAL A 74 -15.72 17.99 -15.49
CA VAL A 74 -15.16 18.80 -16.56
C VAL A 74 -13.96 18.00 -17.00
N PHE A 75 -13.97 17.55 -18.26
CA PHE A 75 -12.78 16.97 -18.84
C PHE A 75 -11.69 18.05 -18.84
N ILE A 76 -10.66 17.83 -18.04
CA ILE A 76 -9.47 18.70 -18.02
C ILE A 76 -8.49 18.05 -18.99
N SER A 77 -8.21 18.70 -20.12
CA SER A 77 -7.24 18.18 -21.08
C SER A 77 -5.89 17.91 -20.41
N PRO A 78 -5.17 16.84 -20.81
CA PRO A 78 -3.83 16.59 -20.30
C PRO A 78 -2.89 17.76 -20.65
N PRO A 79 -1.82 17.97 -19.85
CA PRO A 79 -0.79 18.95 -20.18
C PRO A 79 -0.19 18.72 -21.58
N PRO A 80 0.32 19.76 -22.25
CA PRO A 80 1.02 19.60 -23.53
C PRO A 80 2.13 18.55 -23.44
N GLY A 81 2.27 17.74 -24.49
CA GLY A 81 3.25 16.65 -24.53
C GLY A 81 2.96 15.49 -23.58
N HIS A 82 1.76 15.42 -23.00
CA HIS A 82 1.33 14.30 -22.17
C HIS A 82 0.12 13.59 -22.78
N LEU A 83 0.02 12.29 -22.54
CA LEU A 83 -1.13 11.47 -22.84
C LEU A 83 -1.78 11.00 -21.55
N ARG A 84 -3.10 11.14 -21.47
CA ARG A 84 -3.87 10.63 -20.35
C ARG A 84 -4.14 9.13 -20.51
N VAL A 85 -3.75 8.35 -19.52
CA VAL A 85 -4.02 6.91 -19.44
C VAL A 85 -5.07 6.65 -18.35
N LEU A 86 -6.12 5.95 -18.72
CA LEU A 86 -7.26 5.60 -17.88
C LEU A 86 -7.24 4.10 -17.58
N PHE A 87 -7.03 3.74 -16.32
CA PHE A 87 -7.05 2.34 -15.90
C PHE A 87 -8.43 1.90 -15.44
N TYR A 88 -8.89 0.79 -16.02
CA TYR A 88 -10.09 0.06 -15.64
C TYR A 88 -9.72 -1.33 -15.13
N THR A 89 -10.41 -1.81 -14.09
CA THR A 89 -10.23 -3.18 -13.60
C THR A 89 -10.80 -4.23 -14.55
N SER A 90 -11.71 -3.84 -15.44
CA SER A 90 -12.32 -4.71 -16.43
C SER A 90 -12.86 -3.89 -17.61
N PRO A 91 -12.77 -4.40 -18.86
CA PRO A 91 -13.45 -3.79 -20.01
C PRO A 91 -14.96 -3.57 -19.80
N ARG A 92 -15.60 -4.42 -18.97
CA ARG A 92 -17.02 -4.30 -18.64
C ARG A 92 -17.36 -2.96 -17.98
N TYR A 93 -16.42 -2.35 -17.26
CA TYR A 93 -16.64 -1.06 -16.61
C TYR A 93 -16.74 0.05 -17.64
N VAL A 94 -15.97 -0.02 -18.73
CA VAL A 94 -16.07 0.91 -19.86
C VAL A 94 -17.43 0.76 -20.53
N ALA A 95 -17.87 -0.48 -20.80
CA ALA A 95 -19.18 -0.75 -21.40
C ALA A 95 -20.37 -0.24 -20.55
N CYS A 96 -20.20 -0.18 -19.23
CA CYS A 96 -21.21 0.33 -18.29
C CYS A 96 -21.09 1.83 -18.01
N ASN A 97 -20.27 2.58 -18.75
CA ASN A 97 -19.97 4.00 -18.52
C ASN A 97 -19.56 4.30 -17.06
N ARG A 98 -18.80 3.39 -16.44
CA ARG A 98 -18.24 3.61 -15.11
C ARG A 98 -17.01 4.49 -15.21
N ASP A 99 -16.72 5.17 -14.11
CA ASP A 99 -15.50 5.95 -13.97
C ASP A 99 -14.25 5.06 -13.94
N PRO A 100 -13.11 5.55 -14.46
CA PRO A 100 -11.83 4.87 -14.32
C PRO A 100 -11.42 4.78 -12.86
N CYS A 101 -10.73 3.70 -12.53
CA CYS A 101 -10.19 3.47 -11.18
C CYS A 101 -9.00 4.39 -10.91
N ILE A 102 -8.17 4.63 -11.93
CA ILE A 102 -6.98 5.47 -11.87
C ILE A 102 -6.92 6.29 -13.17
N GLU A 103 -6.55 7.55 -13.05
CA GLU A 103 -6.35 8.50 -14.15
C GLU A 103 -4.99 9.16 -13.92
N VAL A 104 -4.07 9.01 -14.89
CA VAL A 104 -2.70 9.52 -14.79
C VAL A 104 -2.26 10.05 -16.14
N ASP A 105 -1.58 11.19 -16.14
CA ASP A 105 -1.00 11.80 -17.32
C ASP A 105 0.47 11.37 -17.43
N PHE A 106 0.84 10.81 -18.59
CA PHE A 106 2.19 10.33 -18.88
C PHE A 106 2.86 11.22 -19.91
N PRO A 107 4.14 11.60 -19.72
CA PRO A 107 4.87 12.36 -20.72
C PRO A 107 5.13 11.48 -21.94
N LEU A 108 4.91 12.04 -23.12
CA LEU A 108 5.29 11.45 -24.40
C LEU A 108 6.78 11.67 -24.65
N THR A 109 7.38 10.80 -25.47
CA THR A 109 8.74 10.99 -25.97
C THR A 109 8.81 12.21 -26.91
N SER A 110 10.02 12.61 -27.29
CA SER A 110 10.22 13.67 -28.30
C SER A 110 9.60 13.33 -29.66
N SER A 111 9.45 12.03 -29.98
CA SER A 111 8.75 11.54 -31.17
C SER A 111 7.23 11.46 -31.02
N GLY A 112 6.68 11.76 -29.82
CA GLY A 112 5.25 11.65 -29.54
C GLY A 112 4.79 10.25 -29.16
N ASP A 113 5.72 9.34 -28.85
CA ASP A 113 5.43 7.95 -28.49
C ASP A 113 5.13 7.82 -26.99
N LEU A 114 4.38 6.79 -26.62
CA LEU A 114 4.09 6.46 -25.23
C LEU A 114 5.00 5.32 -24.76
N ASP A 115 5.71 5.58 -23.66
CA ASP A 115 6.53 4.59 -22.96
C ASP A 115 5.67 3.72 -22.04
N MET A 116 5.46 2.47 -22.45
CA MET A 116 4.61 1.52 -21.75
C MET A 116 5.29 0.90 -20.52
N GLU A 117 6.63 0.88 -20.48
CA GLU A 117 7.36 0.46 -19.28
C GLU A 117 7.04 1.41 -18.13
N LYS A 118 7.07 2.72 -18.38
CA LYS A 118 6.65 3.72 -17.38
C LYS A 118 5.19 3.57 -16.96
N VAL A 119 4.30 3.23 -17.90
CA VAL A 119 2.89 2.97 -17.59
C VAL A 119 2.75 1.76 -16.66
N HIS A 120 3.45 0.66 -16.96
CA HIS A 120 3.45 -0.56 -16.14
C HIS A 120 4.01 -0.28 -14.74
N GLU A 121 5.15 0.39 -14.64
CA GLU A 121 5.77 0.73 -13.36
C GLU A 121 4.89 1.64 -12.51
N THR A 122 4.31 2.68 -13.12
CA THR A 122 3.53 3.69 -12.41
C THR A 122 2.20 3.14 -11.92
N LEU A 123 1.54 2.33 -12.74
CA LEU A 123 0.27 1.70 -12.40
C LEU A 123 0.44 0.37 -11.65
N GLY A 124 1.66 -0.15 -11.57
CA GLY A 124 2.00 -1.41 -10.92
C GLY A 124 1.41 -2.63 -11.63
N LEU A 125 1.40 -2.63 -12.97
CA LEU A 125 0.82 -3.65 -13.83
C LEU A 125 1.88 -4.67 -14.26
N GLU A 126 1.57 -5.96 -14.14
CA GLU A 126 2.40 -7.06 -14.68
C GLU A 126 2.24 -7.16 -16.18
N SER A 127 1.01 -7.00 -16.66
CA SER A 127 0.70 -6.87 -18.06
C SER A 127 -0.42 -5.87 -18.24
N CYS A 128 -0.56 -5.31 -19.45
CA CYS A 128 -1.72 -4.51 -19.76
C CYS A 128 -2.34 -4.91 -21.09
N SER A 129 -3.56 -4.47 -21.30
CA SER A 129 -4.29 -4.61 -22.55
C SER A 129 -5.00 -3.32 -22.83
N ILE A 130 -5.01 -2.91 -24.10
CA ILE A 130 -5.64 -1.66 -24.51
C ILE A 130 -7.11 -1.93 -24.83
N ILE A 131 -7.96 -1.10 -24.23
CA ILE A 131 -9.38 -1.04 -24.54
C ILE A 131 -9.56 0.04 -25.59
N GLY A 132 -10.05 -0.36 -26.75
CA GLY A 132 -10.32 0.55 -27.85
C GLY A 132 -11.46 1.53 -27.59
N PRO A 133 -11.68 2.47 -28.51
CA PRO A 133 -12.81 3.39 -28.47
C PRO A 133 -14.17 2.67 -28.43
N SER A 134 -14.26 1.49 -29.03
CA SER A 134 -15.46 0.63 -29.03
C SER A 134 -15.75 -0.07 -27.70
N GLY A 135 -14.88 0.08 -26.69
CA GLY A 135 -14.98 -0.59 -25.39
C GLY A 135 -14.55 -2.06 -25.41
N ARG A 136 -14.06 -2.57 -26.56
CA ARG A 136 -13.48 -3.91 -26.69
C ARG A 136 -11.97 -3.86 -26.48
N VAL A 137 -11.39 -4.95 -25.99
CA VAL A 137 -9.94 -5.10 -25.95
C VAL A 137 -9.44 -5.27 -27.39
N ILE A 138 -8.53 -4.39 -27.82
CA ILE A 138 -7.96 -4.40 -29.18
C ILE A 138 -6.62 -5.15 -29.18
N CYS A 139 -5.83 -5.00 -28.12
CA CYS A 139 -4.53 -5.63 -27.98
C CYS A 139 -4.48 -6.35 -26.63
N GLU A 140 -4.42 -7.68 -26.67
CA GLU A 140 -4.26 -8.53 -25.49
C GLU A 140 -2.78 -8.70 -25.12
N GLY A 141 -2.47 -8.64 -23.83
CA GLY A 141 -1.15 -8.98 -23.31
C GLY A 141 -0.01 -8.14 -23.88
N ILE A 142 -0.18 -6.81 -23.90
CA ILE A 142 0.85 -5.89 -24.37
C ILE A 142 2.05 -5.96 -23.43
N ASN A 143 3.16 -6.43 -24.00
CA ASN A 143 4.48 -6.40 -23.39
C ASN A 143 5.48 -5.59 -24.23
N PHE A 144 4.96 -4.74 -25.11
CA PHE A 144 5.77 -3.81 -25.89
C PHE A 144 6.19 -2.66 -24.98
N GLN A 145 7.46 -2.25 -25.09
CA GLN A 145 8.02 -1.13 -24.33
C GLN A 145 7.46 0.23 -24.78
N LEU A 146 6.97 0.32 -26.03
CA LEU A 146 6.60 1.58 -26.65
C LEU A 146 5.34 1.42 -27.51
N ILE A 147 4.47 2.43 -27.49
CA ILE A 147 3.39 2.61 -28.48
C ILE A 147 3.72 3.84 -29.29
N TYR A 148 3.88 3.64 -30.60
CA TYR A 148 4.22 4.72 -31.51
C TYR A 148 3.09 5.72 -31.68
N TYR A 149 3.43 6.99 -31.92
CA TYR A 149 2.50 8.10 -32.11
C TYR A 149 1.38 7.79 -33.12
N HIS A 150 1.71 7.16 -34.25
CA HIS A 150 0.74 6.83 -35.30
C HIS A 150 -0.26 5.76 -34.87
N ALA A 151 0.08 4.89 -33.92
CA ALA A 151 -0.86 3.92 -33.36
C ALA A 151 -1.75 4.56 -32.29
N LEU A 152 -1.26 5.59 -31.58
CA LEU A 152 -2.03 6.27 -30.53
C LEU A 152 -3.31 6.91 -31.07
N SER A 153 -3.31 7.45 -32.30
CA SER A 153 -4.51 8.05 -32.90
C SER A 153 -5.67 7.07 -33.04
N ASP A 154 -5.38 5.80 -33.29
CA ASP A 154 -6.38 4.76 -33.50
C ASP A 154 -6.83 4.11 -32.18
N LEU A 155 -6.00 4.21 -31.15
CA LEU A 155 -6.22 3.58 -29.85
C LEU A 155 -6.86 4.52 -28.83
N CYS A 156 -6.67 5.84 -28.96
CA CYS A 156 -7.24 6.82 -28.06
C CYS A 156 -8.73 7.06 -28.34
N ASP A 157 -9.49 7.41 -27.30
CA ASP A 157 -10.87 7.83 -27.45
C ASP A 157 -11.02 9.27 -27.98
N SER A 158 -12.26 9.73 -28.14
CA SER A 158 -12.57 11.08 -28.63
C SER A 158 -11.98 12.22 -27.79
N ASN A 159 -11.58 11.94 -26.56
CA ASN A 159 -10.95 12.91 -25.65
C ASN A 159 -9.42 12.78 -25.66
N GLY A 160 -8.83 11.99 -26.57
CA GLY A 160 -7.39 11.74 -26.63
C GLY A 160 -6.87 10.92 -25.44
N CYS A 161 -7.73 10.11 -24.80
CA CYS A 161 -7.34 9.28 -23.67
C CYS A 161 -7.14 7.82 -24.10
N LEU A 162 -6.06 7.21 -23.60
CA LEU A 162 -5.81 5.78 -23.77
C LEU A 162 -6.45 5.00 -22.62
N LYS A 163 -7.29 4.00 -22.93
CA LYS A 163 -7.93 3.15 -21.92
C LYS A 163 -7.19 1.83 -21.83
N VAL A 164 -6.84 1.44 -20.61
CA VAL A 164 -6.09 0.21 -20.35
C VAL A 164 -6.76 -0.61 -19.24
N THR A 165 -6.53 -1.91 -19.28
CA THR A 165 -6.93 -2.88 -18.25
C THR A 165 -5.84 -3.91 -18.09
N GLU A 166 -5.86 -4.63 -16.97
CA GLU A 166 -4.99 -5.78 -16.74
C GLU A 166 -5.88 -7.03 -16.63
N PRO A 167 -6.14 -7.72 -17.77
CA PRO A 167 -7.07 -8.84 -17.78
C PRO A 167 -6.43 -10.12 -17.22
N TYR A 168 -5.10 -10.26 -17.36
CA TYR A 168 -4.35 -11.42 -16.92
C TYR A 168 -3.27 -10.98 -15.92
N VAL A 169 -3.30 -11.62 -14.75
CA VAL A 169 -2.28 -11.49 -13.71
C VAL A 169 -1.87 -12.90 -13.33
N SER A 170 -0.58 -13.19 -13.32
CA SER A 170 -0.08 -14.49 -12.92
C SER A 170 -0.41 -14.78 -11.45
N ASP A 171 -0.52 -16.06 -11.12
CA ASP A 171 -0.81 -16.48 -9.74
C ASP A 171 0.23 -15.98 -8.75
N SER A 172 1.50 -15.98 -9.16
CA SER A 172 2.61 -15.44 -8.35
C SER A 172 2.38 -13.96 -8.02
N VAL A 173 2.13 -13.12 -9.02
CA VAL A 173 1.90 -11.69 -8.82
C VAL A 173 0.64 -11.43 -8.02
N ARG A 174 -0.43 -12.19 -8.28
CA ARG A 174 -1.68 -12.11 -7.51
C ARG A 174 -1.46 -12.41 -6.03
N ILE A 175 -0.71 -13.48 -5.70
CA ILE A 175 -0.36 -13.83 -4.32
C ILE A 175 0.49 -12.73 -3.69
N GLN A 176 1.52 -12.25 -4.37
CA GLN A 176 2.40 -11.19 -3.84
C GLN A 176 1.64 -9.88 -3.58
N ARG A 177 0.76 -9.46 -4.48
CA ARG A 177 -0.12 -8.29 -4.29
C ARG A 177 -1.08 -8.48 -3.10
N ASN A 178 -1.63 -9.68 -2.92
CA ASN A 178 -2.49 -9.98 -1.77
C ASN A 178 -1.72 -9.91 -0.45
N ILE A 179 -0.51 -10.48 -0.40
CA ILE A 179 0.37 -10.40 0.78
C ILE A 179 0.70 -8.93 1.07
N ARG A 180 1.04 -8.13 0.05
CA ARG A 180 1.30 -6.70 0.20
C ARG A 180 0.10 -5.95 0.79
N LEU A 181 -1.09 -6.16 0.25
CA LEU A 181 -2.31 -5.54 0.76
C LEU A 181 -2.59 -5.93 2.23
N ALA A 182 -2.33 -7.19 2.60
CA ALA A 182 -2.41 -7.65 3.98
C ALA A 182 -1.35 -6.95 4.86
N MET A 183 -0.10 -6.86 4.41
CA MET A 183 0.99 -6.16 5.10
C MET A 183 0.68 -4.67 5.34
N LEU A 184 0.06 -3.98 4.38
CA LEU A 184 -0.35 -2.59 4.56
C LEU A 184 -1.49 -2.42 5.57
N SER A 185 -2.29 -3.47 5.79
CA SER A 185 -3.35 -3.48 6.79
C SER A 185 -2.86 -3.82 8.20
N LEU A 186 -1.74 -4.56 8.32
CA LEU A 186 -1.19 -5.03 9.59
C LEU A 186 -0.85 -3.91 10.58
N PRO A 187 -0.14 -2.83 10.22
CA PRO A 187 0.16 -1.74 11.15
C PRO A 187 -1.09 -1.17 11.79
N ARG A 188 -2.17 -0.99 11.01
CA ARG A 188 -3.45 -0.48 11.54
C ARG A 188 -4.06 -1.45 12.54
N SER A 189 -4.03 -2.75 12.25
CA SER A 189 -4.51 -3.79 13.18
C SER A 189 -3.68 -3.86 14.46
N ILE A 190 -2.36 -3.73 14.35
CA ILE A 190 -1.44 -3.70 15.49
C ILE A 190 -1.66 -2.44 16.33
N THR A 191 -1.80 -1.27 15.71
CA THR A 191 -2.13 -0.02 16.41
C THR A 191 -3.46 -0.14 17.15
N LEU A 192 -4.51 -0.68 16.51
CA LEU A 192 -5.80 -0.90 17.17
C LEU A 192 -5.69 -1.87 18.36
N LEU A 193 -4.91 -2.94 18.22
CA LEU A 193 -4.64 -3.89 19.31
C LEU A 193 -3.89 -3.23 20.47
N LEU A 194 -2.84 -2.45 20.19
CA LEU A 194 -2.09 -1.71 21.20
C LEU A 194 -2.96 -0.67 21.91
N CYS A 195 -3.83 0.04 21.16
CA CYS A 195 -4.81 0.96 21.74
C CYS A 195 -5.81 0.22 22.65
N ALA A 196 -6.30 -0.95 22.24
CA ALA A 196 -7.22 -1.75 23.06
C ALA A 196 -6.54 -2.24 24.36
N ILE A 197 -5.30 -2.73 24.27
CA ILE A 197 -4.51 -3.13 25.44
C ILE A 197 -4.25 -1.92 26.35
N GLY A 198 -3.91 -0.77 25.78
CA GLY A 198 -3.72 0.48 26.52
C GLY A 198 -4.98 0.92 27.27
N GLY A 199 -6.16 0.81 26.64
CA GLY A 199 -7.45 1.08 27.28
C GLY A 199 -7.74 0.12 28.44
N ILE A 200 -7.54 -1.18 28.25
CA ILE A 200 -7.71 -2.18 29.32
C ILE A 200 -6.74 -1.93 30.49
N LEU A 201 -5.47 -1.63 30.20
CA LEU A 201 -4.49 -1.30 31.23
C LEU A 201 -4.84 -0.02 31.97
N TYR A 202 -5.33 1.01 31.27
CA TYR A 202 -5.82 2.23 31.87
C TYR A 202 -7.00 1.94 32.82
N ASP A 203 -8.00 1.18 32.36
CA ASP A 203 -9.17 0.82 33.18
C ASP A 203 -8.81 -0.04 34.40
N LEU A 204 -7.79 -0.89 34.30
CA LEU A 204 -7.30 -1.71 35.42
C LEU A 204 -6.43 -0.92 36.42
N THR A 205 -5.69 0.10 35.96
CA THR A 205 -4.77 0.87 36.80
C THR A 205 -5.42 2.10 37.41
N LEU A 206 -6.44 2.68 36.77
CA LEU A 206 -7.16 3.86 37.25
C LEU A 206 -7.76 3.67 38.66
N PRO A 207 -8.41 2.54 39.01
CA PRO A 207 -8.92 2.30 40.36
C PRO A 207 -7.79 2.21 41.40
N ALA A 208 -6.66 1.59 41.05
CA ALA A 208 -5.51 1.45 41.93
C ALA A 208 -4.82 2.82 42.18
N ILE A 209 -4.72 3.66 41.16
CA ILE A 209 -4.20 5.03 41.27
C ILE A 209 -5.11 5.91 42.13
N ILE A 210 -6.44 5.85 41.92
CA ILE A 210 -7.41 6.59 42.74
C ILE A 210 -7.35 6.13 44.20
N THR A 211 -7.20 4.83 44.44
CA THR A 211 -7.08 4.28 45.79
C THR A 211 -5.78 4.73 46.47
N ALA A 212 -4.66 4.69 45.75
CA ALA A 212 -3.37 5.17 46.27
C ALA A 212 -3.39 6.69 46.57
N ASP A 213 -4.01 7.50 45.70
CA ASP A 213 -4.16 8.95 45.91
C ASP A 213 -5.09 9.27 47.08
N ASN A 214 -6.16 8.50 47.27
CA ASN A 214 -7.04 8.63 48.43
C ASN A 214 -6.33 8.24 49.74
N VAL A 215 -5.53 7.18 49.74
CA VAL A 215 -4.72 6.78 50.89
C VAL A 215 -3.65 7.83 51.21
N LEU A 216 -2.98 8.39 50.20
CA LEU A 216 -2.01 9.49 50.38
C LEU A 216 -2.66 10.76 50.95
N LYS A 217 -3.91 11.06 50.56
CA LYS A 217 -4.69 12.18 51.11
C LYS A 217 -5.12 11.94 52.56
N GLU A 218 -5.47 10.71 52.93
CA GLU A 218 -5.81 10.36 54.33
C GLU A 218 -4.60 10.34 55.26
N ILE A 219 -3.41 10.00 54.74
CA ILE A 219 -2.16 10.01 55.53
C ILE A 219 -1.71 11.45 55.86
N GLY A 220 -2.18 12.47 55.12
CA GLY A 220 -1.81 13.87 55.33
C GLY A 220 -0.30 14.13 55.17
N PRO A 221 0.16 15.39 55.16
CA PRO A 221 1.59 15.65 55.24
C PRO A 221 2.09 15.13 56.60
N LEU A 222 3.13 14.28 56.60
CA LEU A 222 3.87 13.88 57.80
C LEU A 222 4.37 15.14 58.53
N GLN A 223 3.56 15.67 59.44
CA GLN A 223 3.95 16.69 60.39
C GLN A 223 4.54 16.03 61.64
N ASP A 224 5.69 16.58 62.03
CA ASP A 224 6.37 16.47 63.32
C ASP A 224 7.14 15.17 63.61
N ILE A 225 8.33 15.07 62.99
CA ILE A 225 9.47 14.43 63.66
C ILE A 225 9.96 15.41 64.75
N PRO A 226 9.85 15.09 66.05
CA PRO A 226 10.32 15.99 67.09
C PRO A 226 11.84 16.16 66.98
N LYS A 227 12.29 17.42 66.86
CA LYS A 227 13.70 17.83 66.91
C LYS A 227 14.25 17.73 68.33
N SER A 228 14.28 16.54 68.91
CA SER A 228 14.96 16.27 70.16
C SER A 228 15.68 14.93 70.08
N ILE A 229 16.80 14.94 69.35
CA ILE A 229 18.08 14.26 69.65
C ILE A 229 19.10 14.96 68.72
N ILE A 230 19.63 16.08 69.20
CA ILE A 230 20.99 16.55 68.90
C ILE A 230 21.76 16.35 70.21
#